data_AF-A0A060C6X7-F1
#
_entry.id   AF-A0A060C6X7-F1
#
_cell.length_a   1.000
_cell.length_b   1.000
_cell.length_c   1.000
_cell.angle_alpha   90.00
_cell.angle_beta   90.00
_cell.angle_gamma   90.00
#
_symmetry.space_group_name_H-M   'P 1'
#
loop_
_entity.id
_entity.type
_entity.pdbx_description
1 polymer ?
#
loop_
_entity_poly.entity_id
_entity_poly.type
_entity_poly.pdbx_seq_one_letter_code
_entity_poly.pdbx_strand_id
1 'polypeptide(L)' 'MGYQPDSIMQEYMQKAKAFVFAAEEDFGITPVEAQACGTPVIAFGKGGALET' A
#
# COMPACT_ATOMS: atom_id res chain seq x y z
N MET A 1 3.46 9.47 -10.74
CA MET A 1 2.64 9.79 -11.92
C MET A 1 1.67 10.95 -11.64
N GLY A 2 2.01 11.86 -10.72
CA GLY A 2 1.03 12.82 -10.19
C GLY A 2 -0.19 12.10 -9.61
N TYR A 3 -1.31 12.82 -9.49
CA TYR A 3 -2.60 12.24 -9.17
C TYR A 3 -3.02 11.23 -10.25
N GLN A 4 -3.53 10.08 -9.82
CA GLN A 4 -4.11 9.05 -10.68
C GLN A 4 -5.50 8.70 -10.15
N PRO A 5 -6.46 8.41 -11.03
CA PRO A 5 -7.76 7.91 -10.61
C PRO A 5 -7.63 6.51 -10.00
N ASP A 6 -8.57 6.17 -9.12
CA ASP A 6 -8.53 4.98 -8.28
C ASP A 6 -8.36 3.68 -9.07
N SER A 7 -9.06 3.55 -10.20
CA SER A 7 -8.97 2.38 -11.09
C SER A 7 -7.57 2.12 -11.63
N ILE A 8 -6.79 3.18 -11.87
CA ILE A 8 -5.42 3.06 -12.35
C ILE A 8 -4.52 2.62 -11.20
N MET A 9 -4.70 3.20 -10.01
CA MET A 9 -3.97 2.79 -8.80
C MET A 9 -4.19 1.31 -8.49
N GLN A 10 -5.44 0.85 -8.51
CA GLN A 10 -5.81 -0.55 -8.29
C GLN A 10 -5.16 -1.48 -9.31
N GLU A 11 -5.16 -1.12 -10.61
CA GLU A 11 -4.52 -1.93 -11.63
C GLU A 11 -3.01 -2.11 -11.36
N TYR A 12 -2.34 -1.04 -10.97
CA TYR A 12 -0.91 -1.10 -10.62
C TYR A 12 -0.66 -1.93 -9.37
N MET A 13 -1.47 -1.79 -8.33
CA MET A 13 -1.36 -2.59 -7.11
C MET A 13 -1.52 -4.07 -7.43
N GLN A 14 -2.60 -4.47 -8.12
CA GLN A 14 -2.86 -5.86 -8.49
C GLN A 14 -1.73 -6.51 -9.33
N LYS A 15 -1.03 -5.73 -10.15
CA LYS A 15 0.10 -6.21 -10.97
C LYS A 15 1.45 -6.14 -10.24
N ALA A 16 1.53 -5.48 -9.09
CA ALA A 16 2.76 -5.30 -8.35
C ALA A 16 3.17 -6.59 -7.62
N LYS A 17 4.48 -6.85 -7.55
CA LYS A 17 5.02 -7.98 -6.78
C LYS A 17 5.05 -7.71 -5.28
N ALA A 18 5.20 -6.45 -4.90
CA ALA A 18 5.15 -5.98 -3.53
C ALA A 18 4.88 -4.45 -3.50
N PHE A 19 4.19 -3.99 -2.47
CA PHE A 19 3.99 -2.59 -2.14
C PHE A 19 4.94 -2.19 -1.01
N VAL A 20 5.81 -1.20 -1.25
CA VAL A 20 6.79 -0.74 -0.26
C VAL A 20 6.25 0.50 0.44
N PHE A 21 5.96 0.36 1.73
CA PHE A 21 5.50 1.44 2.59
C PHE A 21 6.63 1.89 3.52
N ALA A 22 7.38 2.91 3.08
CA ALA A 22 8.51 3.47 3.81
C ALA A 22 8.18 4.76 4.59
N ALA A 23 6.90 5.01 4.84
CA ALA A 23 6.41 6.17 5.60
C ALA A 23 5.97 5.76 7.01
N GLU A 24 6.17 6.66 7.98
CA GLU A 24 5.53 6.56 9.29
C GLU A 24 4.20 7.30 9.20
N GLU A 25 3.11 6.55 9.03
CA GLU A 25 1.76 7.08 8.88
C GLU A 25 0.84 6.34 9.85
N ASP A 26 0.01 7.09 10.58
CA ASP A 26 -0.75 6.58 11.74
C ASP A 26 -1.74 5.46 11.39
N PHE A 27 -2.34 5.46 10.20
CA PHE A 27 -3.46 4.56 9.88
C PHE A 27 -3.15 3.50 8.82
N GLY A 28 -2.12 3.69 7.99
CA GLY A 28 -1.77 2.71 6.97
C GLY A 28 -2.90 2.35 5.99
N ILE A 29 -3.75 3.30 5.57
CA ILE A 29 -4.85 2.99 4.62
C ILE A 29 -4.29 2.44 3.31
N THR A 30 -3.18 3.00 2.82
CA THR A 30 -2.56 2.55 1.57
C THR A 30 -2.05 1.11 1.62
N PRO A 31 -1.37 0.64 2.69
CA PRO A 31 -1.06 -0.78 2.81
C PRO A 31 -2.31 -1.68 2.89
N VAL A 32 -3.42 -1.24 3.50
CA VAL A 32 -4.71 -1.98 3.47
C VAL A 32 -5.24 -2.14 2.03
N GLU A 33 -5.22 -1.07 1.23
CA GLU A 33 -5.65 -1.10 -0.18
C GLU A 33 -4.77 -2.04 -1.02
N ALA A 34 -3.45 -2.02 -0.77
CA ALA A 34 -2.51 -2.91 -1.42
C ALA A 34 -2.79 -4.39 -1.07
N GLN A 35 -3.03 -4.70 0.21
CA GLN A 35 -3.43 -6.03 0.67
C GLN A 35 -4.77 -6.47 0.05
N ALA A 36 -5.77 -5.59 -0.02
CA ALA A 36 -7.06 -5.88 -0.65
C ALA A 36 -6.95 -6.22 -2.14
N CYS A 37 -5.94 -5.65 -2.82
CA CYS A 37 -5.58 -5.98 -4.19
C CYS A 37 -4.75 -7.28 -4.32
N GLY A 38 -4.45 -7.98 -3.23
CA GLY A 38 -3.60 -9.17 -3.21
C GLY A 38 -2.10 -8.88 -3.31
N THR A 39 -1.70 -7.63 -3.07
CA THR A 39 -0.31 -7.20 -3.17
C THR A 39 0.41 -7.43 -1.84
N PRO A 40 1.52 -8.18 -1.81
CA PRO A 40 2.35 -8.29 -0.60
C PRO A 40 2.85 -6.92 -0.14
N VAL A 41 2.77 -6.61 1.16
CA VAL A 41 3.23 -5.32 1.71
C VAL A 41 4.58 -5.51 2.41
N ILE A 42 5.53 -4.60 2.11
CA ILE A 42 6.80 -4.45 2.82
C ILE A 42 6.76 -3.09 3.50
N ALA A 43 6.58 -3.08 4.81
CA ALA A 43 6.51 -1.85 5.59
C ALA A 43 7.74 -1.67 6.48
N PHE A 44 8.09 -0.41 6.75
CA PHE A 44 9.03 -0.07 7.81
C PHE A 44 8.37 -0.44 9.14
N GLY A 45 8.94 -1.38 9.91
CA GLY A 45 8.33 -2.00 11.10
C GLY A 45 8.15 -1.08 12.31
N LYS A 46 7.56 0.10 12.11
CA LYS A 46 7.22 1.14 13.08
C LYS A 46 5.90 1.81 12.67
N GLY A 47 5.16 2.37 13.62
CA GLY A 47 3.87 3.02 13.36
C GLY A 47 2.76 2.02 12.98
N GLY A 48 1.74 2.48 12.25
CA GLY A 48 0.54 1.71 11.89
C GLY A 48 0.79 0.45 11.04
N ALA A 49 2.01 0.27 10.53
CA ALA A 49 2.48 -0.94 9.86
C ALA A 49 2.48 -2.19 10.75
N LEU A 50 2.42 -2.04 12.07
CA LEU A 50 2.27 -3.15 13.03
C LEU A 50 0.81 -3.52 13.31
N GLU A 51 -0.14 -2.71 12.85
CA GLU A 51 -1.58 -2.86 13.09
C GLU A 51 -2.34 -3.44 11.88
N THR A 52 -1.62 -3.73 10.78
CA THR A 52 -2.13 -4.22 9.47
C THR A 52 -1.56 -5.57 9.08
#